data_AF-A0A7S2D3R6-F1
#
_entry.id   AF-A0A7S2D3R6-F1
#
_cell.length_a   1.000
_cell.length_b   1.000
_cell.length_c   1.000
_cell.angle_alpha   90.00
_cell.angle_beta   90.00
_cell.angle_gamma   90.00
#
_symmetry.space_group_name_H-M   'P 1'
#
loop_
_entity.id
_entity.type
_entity.pdbx_description
1 polymer ?
#
loop_
_entity_poly.entity_id
_entity_poly.type
_entity_poly.pdbx_seq_one_letter_code
_entity_poly.pdbx_strand_id
1 'polypeptide(L)'
;HTLFVNSKTKDMRLTAVKDTFRTVTQDQAIAFTKMIKEQKNKFYDVGPPSMYEDLDTGLEQVREYQTMLKKFTHQKHELTNAENLFDLPQTSYPALTELQTELDKLVLLYKIYAEFKDFQDTMSSMLWADLDIVALNKGIEDLEKRVRKDVPKELKQNPTCKAVSACIANFKESIPLITDLKNDAMKERHWGELMEVTGVKFKMDP
;
A
#
# COMPACT_ATOMS: atom_id res chain seq x y z
N HIS A 1 -37.00 51.69 7.26
CA HIS A 1 -37.94 50.74 7.87
C HIS A 1 -38.07 49.44 7.07
N THR A 2 -38.27 49.50 5.75
CA THR A 2 -38.43 48.32 4.86
C THR A 2 -37.20 47.39 4.81
N LEU A 3 -35.98 47.95 4.79
CA LEU A 3 -34.74 47.17 4.82
C LEU A 3 -34.56 46.37 6.12
N PHE A 4 -34.97 46.94 7.26
CA PHE A 4 -34.88 46.29 8.57
C PHE A 4 -35.86 45.11 8.69
N VAL A 5 -37.10 45.29 8.24
CA VAL A 5 -38.10 44.22 8.21
C VAL A 5 -37.67 43.10 7.26
N ASN A 6 -37.20 43.45 6.05
CA ASN A 6 -36.69 42.47 5.09
C ASN A 6 -35.46 41.71 5.63
N SER A 7 -34.56 42.38 6.35
CA SER A 7 -33.43 41.74 7.03
C SER A 7 -33.91 40.74 8.09
N LYS A 8 -34.85 41.14 8.94
CA LYS A 8 -35.39 40.27 10.01
C LYS A 8 -36.16 39.06 9.45
N THR A 9 -36.94 39.24 8.38
CA THR A 9 -37.65 38.13 7.73
C THR A 9 -36.69 37.15 7.04
N LYS A 10 -35.61 37.65 6.42
CA LYS A 10 -34.55 36.80 5.88
C LYS A 10 -33.83 36.03 6.98
N ASP A 11 -33.50 36.68 8.09
CA ASP A 11 -32.80 36.09 9.22
C ASP A 11 -33.63 34.98 9.88
N MET A 12 -34.94 35.22 10.09
CA MET A 12 -35.86 34.20 10.64
C MET A 12 -36.02 32.97 9.73
N ARG A 13 -36.04 33.16 8.40
CA ARG A 13 -36.05 32.02 7.45
C ARG A 13 -34.73 31.27 7.45
N LEU A 14 -33.63 31.97 7.72
CA LEU A 14 -32.30 31.39 7.82
C LEU A 14 -32.17 30.48 9.05
N THR A 15 -32.87 30.77 10.15
CA THR A 15 -32.83 29.96 11.39
C THR A 15 -33.31 28.53 11.15
N ALA A 16 -34.51 28.35 10.58
CA ALA A 16 -35.06 27.01 10.32
C ALA A 16 -34.19 26.20 9.36
N VAL A 17 -33.59 26.87 8.37
CA VAL A 17 -32.67 26.25 7.42
C VAL A 17 -31.37 25.84 8.12
N LYS A 18 -30.80 26.71 8.98
CA LYS A 18 -29.61 26.41 9.79
C LYS A 18 -29.84 25.21 10.70
N ASP A 19 -30.98 25.14 11.38
CA ASP A 19 -31.29 24.00 12.26
C ASP A 19 -31.37 22.68 11.48
N THR A 20 -31.95 22.71 10.27
CA THR A 20 -31.97 21.54 9.38
C THR A 20 -30.56 21.11 8.98
N PHE A 21 -29.70 22.05 8.57
CA PHE A 21 -28.31 21.73 8.20
C PHE A 21 -27.49 21.22 9.38
N ARG A 22 -27.76 21.71 10.60
CA ARG A 22 -27.12 21.19 11.83
C ARG A 22 -27.44 19.72 12.04
N THR A 23 -28.72 19.34 11.96
CA THR A 23 -29.13 17.93 12.09
C THR A 23 -28.50 17.06 11.02
N VAL A 24 -28.54 17.50 9.75
CA VAL A 24 -27.92 16.75 8.64
C VAL A 24 -26.41 16.56 8.85
N THR A 25 -25.70 17.59 9.31
CA THR A 25 -24.25 17.52 9.57
C THR A 25 -23.93 16.52 10.68
N GLN A 26 -24.73 16.52 11.76
CA GLN A 26 -24.58 15.56 12.85
C GLN A 26 -24.83 14.12 12.40
N ASP A 27 -25.90 13.88 11.63
CA ASP A 27 -26.22 12.55 11.09
C ASP A 27 -25.11 12.05 10.15
N GLN A 28 -24.57 12.94 9.31
CA GLN A 28 -23.43 12.62 8.44
C GLN A 28 -22.17 12.27 9.24
N ALA A 29 -21.86 12.99 10.31
CA ALA A 29 -20.72 12.68 11.18
C ALA A 29 -20.87 11.31 11.89
N ILE A 30 -22.08 10.97 12.34
CA ILE A 30 -22.40 9.66 12.94
C ILE A 30 -22.24 8.55 11.90
N ALA A 31 -22.83 8.72 10.71
CA ALA A 31 -22.73 7.76 9.62
C ALA A 31 -21.27 7.55 9.18
N PHE A 32 -20.50 8.64 9.08
CA PHE A 32 -19.09 8.61 8.71
C PHE A 32 -18.26 7.87 9.78
N THR A 33 -18.52 8.11 11.06
CA THR A 33 -17.89 7.38 12.17
C THR A 33 -18.16 5.87 12.10
N LYS A 34 -19.39 5.48 11.78
CA LYS A 34 -19.77 4.07 11.59
C LYS A 34 -19.03 3.46 10.40
N MET A 35 -19.00 4.15 9.27
CA MET A 35 -18.29 3.68 8.07
C MET A 35 -16.80 3.48 8.32
N ILE A 36 -16.12 4.40 9.01
CA ILE A 36 -14.70 4.25 9.37
C ILE A 36 -14.48 2.99 10.22
N LYS A 37 -15.34 2.73 11.20
CA LYS A 37 -15.24 1.54 12.06
C LYS A 37 -15.41 0.25 11.26
N GLU A 38 -16.37 0.21 10.34
CA GLU A 38 -16.58 -0.96 9.47
C GLU A 38 -15.37 -1.22 8.57
N GLN A 39 -14.79 -0.16 7.97
CA GLN A 39 -13.58 -0.29 7.16
C GLN A 39 -12.36 -0.70 7.98
N LYS A 40 -12.24 -0.19 9.22
CA LYS A 40 -11.18 -0.62 10.14
C LYS A 40 -11.30 -2.11 10.46
N ASN A 41 -12.49 -2.64 10.69
CA ASN A 41 -12.66 -4.08 10.93
C ASN A 41 -12.25 -4.89 9.70
N LYS A 42 -12.72 -4.50 8.51
CA LYS A 42 -12.31 -5.13 7.25
C LYS A 42 -10.80 -5.09 7.01
N PHE A 43 -10.14 -4.01 7.43
CA PHE A 43 -8.69 -3.88 7.31
C PHE A 43 -7.95 -4.98 8.05
N TYR A 44 -8.37 -5.35 9.26
CA TYR A 44 -7.69 -6.41 10.02
C TYR A 44 -8.17 -7.83 9.65
N ASP A 45 -9.44 -7.98 9.25
CA ASP A 45 -10.00 -9.30 8.96
C ASP A 45 -9.54 -9.86 7.60
N VAL A 46 -9.54 -9.02 6.57
CA VAL A 46 -9.29 -9.43 5.16
C VAL A 46 -8.42 -8.45 4.38
N GLY A 47 -7.86 -7.45 5.07
CA GLY A 47 -7.09 -6.39 4.44
C GLY A 47 -5.59 -6.70 4.37
N PRO A 48 -4.78 -5.68 4.04
CA PRO A 48 -3.34 -5.82 3.89
C PRO A 48 -2.59 -6.55 5.03
N PRO A 49 -2.93 -6.35 6.32
CA PRO A 49 -2.31 -7.10 7.43
C PRO A 49 -2.39 -8.63 7.32
N SER A 50 -3.44 -9.17 6.71
CA SER A 50 -3.63 -10.62 6.55
C SER A 50 -3.03 -11.18 5.25
N MET A 51 -2.58 -10.32 4.33
CA MET A 51 -2.06 -10.72 3.01
C MET A 51 -0.54 -10.87 2.98
N TYR A 52 0.02 -11.54 4.00
CA TYR A 52 1.46 -11.81 4.04
C TYR A 52 1.87 -13.07 3.26
N GLU A 53 0.90 -13.95 2.92
CA GLU A 53 1.15 -15.14 2.09
C GLU A 53 1.15 -14.82 0.59
N ASP A 54 0.39 -13.79 0.20
CA ASP A 54 0.36 -13.24 -1.16
C ASP A 54 0.67 -11.74 -1.12
N LEU A 55 1.96 -11.43 -1.28
CA LEU A 55 2.46 -10.06 -1.25
C LEU A 55 2.02 -9.23 -2.47
N ASP A 56 1.70 -9.86 -3.60
CA ASP A 56 1.21 -9.15 -4.78
C ASP A 56 -0.22 -8.64 -4.50
N THR A 57 -1.12 -9.50 -4.02
CA THR A 57 -2.47 -9.11 -3.57
C THR A 57 -2.40 -8.08 -2.44
N GLY A 58 -1.49 -8.27 -1.47
CA GLY A 58 -1.30 -7.32 -0.38
C GLY A 58 -0.87 -5.92 -0.86
N LEU A 59 0.01 -5.84 -1.85
CA LEU A 59 0.45 -4.57 -2.43
C LEU A 59 -0.71 -3.83 -3.11
N GLU A 60 -1.58 -4.53 -3.83
CA GLU A 60 -2.79 -3.97 -4.43
C GLU A 60 -3.73 -3.42 -3.36
N GLN A 61 -4.03 -4.22 -2.34
CA GLN A 61 -4.89 -3.78 -1.24
C GLN A 61 -4.33 -2.56 -0.50
N VAL A 62 -3.00 -2.47 -0.28
CA VAL A 62 -2.40 -1.26 0.31
C VAL A 62 -2.73 -0.02 -0.53
N ARG A 63 -2.62 -0.10 -1.86
CA ARG A 63 -2.95 1.02 -2.77
C ARG A 63 -4.44 1.39 -2.71
N GLU A 64 -5.32 0.40 -2.60
CA GLU A 64 -6.76 0.62 -2.43
C GLU A 64 -7.05 1.34 -1.12
N TYR A 65 -6.48 0.87 0.00
CA TYR A 65 -6.66 1.49 1.32
C TYR A 65 -6.06 2.90 1.38
N GLN A 66 -4.93 3.16 0.71
CA GLN A 66 -4.38 4.53 0.59
C GLN A 66 -5.34 5.45 -0.16
N THR A 67 -5.95 4.97 -1.23
CA THR A 67 -6.94 5.75 -2.01
C THR A 67 -8.19 6.01 -1.18
N MET A 68 -8.66 5.02 -0.44
CA MET A 68 -9.80 5.15 0.48
C MET A 68 -9.51 6.14 1.61
N LEU A 69 -8.32 6.09 2.25
CA LEU A 69 -7.94 7.03 3.30
C LEU A 69 -7.82 8.48 2.80
N LYS A 70 -7.40 8.71 1.55
CA LYS A 70 -7.44 10.04 0.94
C LYS A 70 -8.88 10.57 0.84
N LYS A 71 -9.83 9.71 0.43
CA LYS A 71 -11.26 10.07 0.39
C LYS A 71 -11.81 10.37 1.78
N PHE A 72 -11.50 9.53 2.77
CA PHE A 72 -11.97 9.72 4.14
C PHE A 72 -11.35 10.97 4.79
N THR A 73 -10.08 11.26 4.53
CA THR A 73 -9.44 12.49 5.00
C THR A 73 -10.10 13.73 4.39
N HIS A 74 -10.47 13.69 3.10
CA HIS A 74 -11.21 14.77 2.46
C HIS A 74 -12.60 14.94 3.08
N GLN A 75 -13.37 13.85 3.22
CA GLN A 75 -14.69 13.89 3.83
C GLN A 75 -14.66 14.38 5.28
N LYS A 76 -13.65 13.98 6.07
CA LYS A 76 -13.41 14.50 7.41
C LYS A 76 -13.25 16.03 7.39
N HIS A 77 -12.46 16.55 6.46
CA HIS A 77 -12.23 17.99 6.33
C HIS A 77 -13.51 18.74 5.95
N GLU A 78 -14.31 18.21 5.02
CA GLU A 78 -15.62 18.79 4.68
C GLU A 78 -16.58 18.81 5.88
N LEU A 79 -16.65 17.72 6.64
CA LEU A 79 -17.48 17.64 7.85
C LEU A 79 -17.00 18.60 8.93
N THR A 80 -15.70 18.67 9.20
CA THR A 80 -15.14 19.64 10.15
C THR A 80 -15.46 21.08 9.73
N ASN A 81 -15.40 21.40 8.44
CA ASN A 81 -15.77 22.73 7.95
C ASN A 81 -17.26 23.02 8.13
N ALA A 82 -18.13 22.05 7.88
CA ALA A 82 -19.56 22.18 8.12
C ALA A 82 -19.87 22.34 9.62
N GLU A 83 -19.22 21.56 10.49
CA GLU A 83 -19.34 21.67 11.94
C GLU A 83 -18.95 23.07 12.41
N ASN A 84 -17.83 23.60 11.93
CA ASN A 84 -17.38 24.96 12.24
C ASN A 84 -18.34 26.04 11.71
N LEU A 85 -18.89 25.86 10.50
CA LEU A 85 -19.81 26.83 9.89
C LEU A 85 -21.13 26.97 10.67
N PHE A 86 -21.57 25.90 11.33
CA PHE A 86 -22.83 25.86 12.08
C PHE A 86 -22.65 25.84 13.60
N ASP A 87 -21.46 26.23 14.09
CA ASP A 87 -21.11 26.27 15.51
C ASP A 87 -21.47 24.94 16.23
N LEU A 88 -21.13 23.82 15.60
CA LEU A 88 -21.26 22.48 16.14
C LEU A 88 -19.95 22.05 16.80
N PRO A 89 -20.00 21.19 17.85
CA PRO A 89 -18.79 20.61 18.42
C PRO A 89 -18.08 19.75 17.37
N GLN A 90 -16.77 19.94 17.23
CA GLN A 90 -15.98 19.18 16.27
C GLN A 90 -15.93 17.69 16.64
N THR A 91 -16.27 16.82 15.69
CA THR A 91 -16.20 15.38 15.89
C THR A 91 -14.77 14.86 15.73
N SER A 92 -14.32 14.02 16.67
CA SER A 92 -13.02 13.33 16.58
C SER A 92 -13.16 11.94 15.95
N TYR A 93 -12.18 11.57 15.11
CA TYR A 93 -12.16 10.31 14.37
C TYR A 93 -10.90 9.48 14.71
N PRO A 94 -10.76 8.95 15.94
CA PRO A 94 -9.56 8.21 16.37
C PRO A 94 -9.33 6.95 15.53
N ALA A 95 -10.39 6.23 15.16
CA ALA A 95 -10.30 5.03 14.33
C ALA A 95 -9.69 5.31 12.94
N LEU A 96 -9.88 6.51 12.39
CA LEU A 96 -9.27 6.92 11.12
C LEU A 96 -7.77 7.15 11.29
N THR A 97 -7.38 7.82 12.38
CA THR A 97 -5.96 8.06 12.72
C THR A 97 -5.21 6.76 12.97
N GLU A 98 -5.82 5.83 13.70
CA GLU A 98 -5.26 4.49 13.94
C GLU A 98 -5.09 3.72 12.62
N LEU A 99 -6.13 3.72 11.76
CA LEU A 99 -6.07 3.06 10.46
C LEU A 99 -4.97 3.64 9.56
N GLN A 100 -4.82 4.96 9.54
CA GLN A 100 -3.73 5.64 8.83
C GLN A 100 -2.37 5.20 9.37
N THR A 101 -2.20 5.19 10.68
CA THR A 101 -0.93 4.81 11.33
C THR A 101 -0.55 3.37 11.01
N GLU A 102 -1.50 2.44 11.07
CA GLU A 102 -1.23 1.04 10.72
C GLU A 102 -0.97 0.85 9.22
N LEU A 103 -1.71 1.56 8.36
CA LEU A 103 -1.45 1.49 6.92
C LEU A 103 -0.07 2.04 6.58
N ASP A 104 0.37 3.15 7.18
CA ASP A 104 1.69 3.75 6.91
C ASP A 104 2.84 2.78 7.24
N LYS A 105 2.69 1.97 8.29
CA LYS A 105 3.63 0.88 8.60
C LYS A 105 3.70 -0.13 7.47
N LEU A 106 2.55 -0.55 6.92
CA LEU A 106 2.50 -1.50 5.82
C LEU A 106 3.02 -0.90 4.52
N VAL A 107 2.70 0.36 4.23
CA VAL A 107 3.21 1.10 3.07
C VAL A 107 4.74 1.08 3.04
N LEU A 108 5.39 1.26 4.20
CA LEU A 108 6.85 1.17 4.29
C LEU A 108 7.37 -0.22 3.86
N LEU A 109 6.72 -1.30 4.31
CA LEU A 109 7.11 -2.67 3.98
C LEU A 109 6.87 -2.99 2.51
N TYR A 110 5.67 -2.70 2.01
CA TYR A 110 5.26 -2.96 0.62
C TYR A 110 5.99 -2.07 -0.38
N LYS A 111 6.52 -0.91 0.04
CA LYS A 111 7.41 -0.11 -0.81
C LYS A 111 8.68 -0.88 -1.18
N ILE A 112 9.31 -1.53 -0.20
CA ILE A 112 10.53 -2.33 -0.46
C ILE A 112 10.19 -3.53 -1.35
N TYR A 113 9.03 -4.16 -1.13
CA TYR A 113 8.55 -5.24 -1.98
C TYR A 113 8.31 -4.79 -3.43
N ALA A 114 7.65 -3.64 -3.63
CA ALA A 114 7.43 -3.09 -4.97
C ALA A 114 8.74 -2.82 -5.70
N GLU A 115 9.74 -2.26 -5.01
CA GLU A 115 11.07 -2.03 -5.60
C GLU A 115 11.80 -3.34 -5.90
N PHE A 116 11.61 -4.39 -5.08
CA PHE A 116 12.10 -5.73 -5.38
C PHE A 116 11.44 -6.30 -6.64
N LYS A 117 10.12 -6.14 -6.81
CA LYS A 117 9.39 -6.56 -8.03
C LYS A 117 9.90 -5.81 -9.25
N ASP A 118 10.02 -4.48 -9.17
CA ASP A 118 10.55 -3.66 -10.27
C ASP A 118 11.98 -4.09 -10.63
N PHE A 119 12.82 -4.39 -9.64
CA PHE A 119 14.17 -4.91 -9.85
C PHE A 119 14.14 -6.29 -10.52
N GLN A 120 13.32 -7.22 -10.04
CA GLN A 120 13.17 -8.55 -10.61
C GLN A 120 12.69 -8.49 -12.08
N ASP A 121 11.70 -7.64 -12.37
CA ASP A 121 11.15 -7.45 -13.72
C ASP A 121 12.21 -6.83 -14.65
N THR A 122 12.99 -5.87 -14.14
CA THR A 122 14.08 -5.26 -14.90
C THR A 122 15.17 -6.27 -15.21
N MET A 123 15.58 -7.10 -14.24
CA MET A 123 16.64 -8.10 -14.45
C MET A 123 16.16 -9.25 -15.35
N SER A 124 14.91 -9.69 -15.22
CA SER A 124 14.35 -10.79 -16.02
C SER A 124 14.03 -10.41 -17.46
N SER A 125 13.88 -9.11 -17.75
CA SER A 125 13.68 -8.60 -19.12
C SER A 125 14.97 -8.33 -19.89
N MET A 126 16.13 -8.38 -19.22
CA MET A 126 17.44 -8.26 -19.90
C MET A 126 17.73 -9.49 -20.75
N LEU A 127 18.38 -9.29 -21.89
CA LEU A 127 18.92 -10.39 -22.69
C LEU A 127 19.92 -11.18 -21.85
N TRP A 128 19.95 -12.51 -22.05
CA TRP A 128 20.85 -13.38 -21.30
C TRP A 128 22.32 -13.00 -21.45
N ALA A 129 22.71 -12.53 -22.65
CA ALA A 129 24.06 -12.02 -22.93
C ALA A 129 24.37 -10.76 -22.08
N ASP A 130 23.43 -9.83 -21.98
CA ASP A 130 23.61 -8.53 -21.32
C ASP A 130 23.43 -8.57 -19.80
N LEU A 131 22.92 -9.69 -19.24
CA LEU A 131 22.66 -9.82 -17.81
C LEU A 131 23.94 -9.64 -16.98
N ASP A 132 24.07 -8.54 -16.25
CA ASP A 132 25.20 -8.29 -15.36
C ASP A 132 24.98 -8.93 -13.97
N ILE A 133 25.71 -10.03 -13.70
CA ILE A 133 25.65 -10.76 -12.43
C ILE A 133 26.18 -9.93 -11.24
N VAL A 134 27.13 -9.03 -11.47
CA VAL A 134 27.66 -8.15 -10.43
C VAL A 134 26.61 -7.12 -10.04
N ALA A 135 25.96 -6.51 -11.02
CA ALA A 135 24.83 -5.60 -10.79
C ALA A 135 23.65 -6.32 -10.10
N LEU A 136 23.34 -7.56 -10.51
CA LEU A 136 22.30 -8.39 -9.91
C LEU A 136 22.55 -8.65 -8.43
N ASN A 137 23.76 -9.09 -8.07
CA ASN A 137 24.15 -9.32 -6.67
C ASN A 137 24.10 -8.03 -5.85
N LYS A 138 24.65 -6.93 -6.38
CA LYS A 138 24.65 -5.64 -5.69
C LYS A 138 23.22 -5.13 -5.45
N GLY A 139 22.35 -5.23 -6.46
CA GLY A 139 20.96 -4.79 -6.38
C GLY A 139 20.18 -5.52 -5.28
N ILE A 140 20.29 -6.85 -5.22
CA ILE A 140 19.60 -7.62 -4.18
C ILE A 140 20.18 -7.37 -2.78
N GLU A 141 21.50 -7.21 -2.66
CA GLU A 141 22.13 -6.86 -1.38
C GLU A 141 21.69 -5.48 -0.87
N ASP A 142 21.50 -4.53 -1.78
CA ASP A 142 21.04 -3.19 -1.42
C ASP A 142 19.57 -3.23 -0.97
N LEU A 143 18.70 -4.02 -1.62
CA LEU A 143 17.34 -4.29 -1.13
C LEU A 143 17.34 -4.95 0.25
N GLU A 144 18.21 -5.95 0.46
CA GLU A 144 18.37 -6.62 1.76
C GLU A 144 18.84 -5.65 2.87
N LYS A 145 19.77 -4.74 2.54
CA LYS A 145 20.22 -3.69 3.46
C LYS A 145 19.10 -2.72 3.80
N ARG A 146 18.24 -2.38 2.84
CA ARG A 146 17.09 -1.49 3.06
C ARG A 146 16.07 -2.10 4.00
N VAL A 147 15.77 -3.39 3.89
CA VAL A 147 14.95 -4.08 4.90
C VAL A 147 15.58 -3.94 6.30
N ARG A 148 16.92 -4.04 6.41
CA ARG A 148 17.60 -3.92 7.71
C ARG A 148 17.61 -2.50 8.28
N LYS A 149 17.77 -1.48 7.42
CA LYS A 149 17.98 -0.06 7.79
C LYS A 149 16.69 0.76 7.83
N ASP A 150 15.85 0.63 6.81
CA ASP A 150 14.68 1.48 6.60
C ASP A 150 13.49 1.02 7.45
N VAL A 151 13.46 -0.27 7.83
CA VAL A 151 12.37 -0.85 8.64
C VAL A 151 12.67 -0.72 10.15
N PRO A 152 11.80 -0.06 10.93
CA PRO A 152 11.89 0.02 12.39
C PRO A 152 11.98 -1.36 13.05
N LYS A 153 12.68 -1.45 14.19
CA LYS A 153 12.92 -2.73 14.88
C LYS A 153 11.62 -3.42 15.29
N GLU A 154 10.61 -2.64 15.65
CA GLU A 154 9.28 -3.08 16.08
C GLU A 154 8.52 -3.77 14.94
N LEU A 155 8.78 -3.38 13.69
CA LEU A 155 8.13 -3.95 12.51
C LEU A 155 8.85 -5.19 11.98
N LYS A 156 10.06 -5.50 12.44
CA LYS A 156 10.83 -6.68 11.95
C LYS A 156 10.16 -8.01 12.29
N GLN A 157 9.33 -8.05 13.33
CA GLN A 157 8.55 -9.25 13.68
C GLN A 157 7.21 -9.34 12.95
N ASN A 158 6.80 -8.29 12.22
CA ASN A 158 5.58 -8.28 11.43
C ASN A 158 5.63 -9.40 10.36
N PRO A 159 4.57 -10.20 10.19
CA PRO A 159 4.50 -11.26 9.18
C PRO A 159 4.83 -10.78 7.77
N THR A 160 4.33 -9.62 7.37
CA THR A 160 4.60 -8.99 6.08
C THR A 160 6.09 -8.68 5.91
N CYS A 161 6.74 -8.14 6.94
CA CYS A 161 8.18 -7.86 6.89
C CYS A 161 8.99 -9.15 6.70
N LYS A 162 8.60 -10.22 7.38
CA LYS A 162 9.24 -11.54 7.24
C LYS A 162 9.05 -12.11 5.84
N ALA A 163 7.84 -12.01 5.29
CA ALA A 163 7.53 -12.46 3.93
C ALA A 163 8.36 -11.69 2.89
N VAL A 164 8.41 -10.35 2.96
CA VAL A 164 9.24 -9.52 2.07
C VAL A 164 10.73 -9.90 2.18
N SER A 165 11.23 -10.08 3.41
CA SER A 165 12.61 -10.52 3.64
C SER A 165 12.89 -11.89 3.03
N ALA A 166 11.95 -12.82 3.15
CA ALA A 166 12.06 -14.17 2.59
C ALA A 166 12.07 -14.13 1.06
N CYS A 167 11.21 -13.32 0.40
CA CYS A 167 11.27 -13.14 -1.04
C CYS A 167 12.64 -12.64 -1.52
N ILE A 168 13.19 -11.63 -0.86
CA ILE A 168 14.52 -11.08 -1.18
C ILE A 168 15.62 -12.13 -0.94
N ALA A 169 15.56 -12.86 0.17
CA ALA A 169 16.53 -13.91 0.50
C ALA A 169 16.48 -15.06 -0.50
N ASN A 170 15.29 -15.57 -0.82
CA ASN A 170 15.09 -16.64 -1.79
C ASN A 170 15.61 -16.25 -3.19
N PHE A 171 15.37 -15.01 -3.62
CA PHE A 171 15.93 -14.51 -4.87
C PHE A 171 17.46 -14.47 -4.81
N LYS A 172 18.04 -13.96 -3.72
CA LYS A 172 19.50 -13.95 -3.53
C LYS A 172 20.11 -15.35 -3.56
N GLU A 173 19.48 -16.33 -2.93
CA GLU A 173 19.90 -17.73 -2.91
C GLU A 173 19.86 -18.38 -4.30
N SER A 174 19.06 -17.85 -5.23
CA SER A 174 19.02 -18.31 -6.62
C SER A 174 20.13 -17.74 -7.50
N ILE A 175 20.79 -16.64 -7.10
CA ILE A 175 21.81 -15.97 -7.93
C ILE A 175 23.05 -16.85 -8.23
N PRO A 176 23.59 -17.65 -7.30
CA PRO A 176 24.68 -18.57 -7.61
C PRO A 176 24.34 -19.50 -8.78
N LEU A 177 23.11 -20.02 -8.83
CA LEU A 177 22.67 -20.85 -9.95
C LEU A 177 22.64 -20.06 -11.26
N ILE A 178 22.13 -18.82 -11.25
CA ILE A 178 22.15 -17.95 -12.44
C ILE A 178 23.60 -17.69 -12.90
N THR A 179 24.52 -17.55 -11.96
CA THR A 179 25.95 -17.36 -12.22
C THR A 179 26.56 -18.59 -12.91
N ASP A 180 26.27 -19.79 -12.40
CA ASP A 180 26.74 -21.04 -12.99
C ASP A 180 26.15 -21.26 -14.39
N LEU A 181 24.87 -20.91 -14.57
CA LEU A 181 24.19 -20.98 -15.86
C LEU A 181 24.75 -19.99 -16.90
N LYS A 182 25.24 -18.83 -16.46
CA LYS A 182 25.83 -17.82 -17.37
C LYS A 182 27.29 -18.13 -17.75
N ASN A 183 27.93 -19.10 -17.10
CA ASN A 183 29.30 -19.47 -17.38
C ASN A 183 29.47 -19.97 -18.83
N ASP A 184 30.50 -19.51 -19.56
CA ASP A 184 30.82 -19.93 -20.93
C ASP A 184 31.04 -21.45 -21.08
N ALA A 185 31.28 -22.16 -19.97
CA ALA A 185 31.33 -23.61 -19.92
C ALA A 185 29.96 -24.28 -20.18
N MET A 186 28.85 -23.55 -20.06
CA MET A 186 27.51 -24.03 -20.37
C MET A 186 27.30 -24.16 -21.88
N LYS A 187 27.17 -25.41 -22.33
CA LYS A 187 26.96 -25.77 -23.75
C LYS A 187 25.53 -26.25 -23.97
N GLU A 188 25.10 -26.27 -25.22
CA GLU A 188 23.77 -26.70 -25.65
C GLU A 188 23.31 -28.02 -25.01
N ARG A 189 24.21 -29.01 -24.90
CA ARG A 189 23.91 -30.29 -24.21
C ARG A 189 23.46 -30.12 -22.75
N HIS A 190 24.10 -29.20 -21.99
CA HIS A 190 23.77 -28.95 -20.59
C HIS A 190 22.41 -28.23 -20.49
N TRP A 191 22.11 -27.35 -21.44
CA TRP A 191 20.79 -26.73 -21.54
C TRP A 191 19.72 -27.76 -21.88
N GLY A 192 20.00 -28.72 -22.75
CA GLY A 192 19.12 -29.87 -23.02
C GLY A 192 18.81 -30.70 -21.77
N GLU A 193 19.84 -31.07 -21.01
CA GLU A 193 19.70 -31.78 -19.73
C GLU A 193 18.86 -30.96 -18.72
N LEU A 194 19.10 -29.65 -18.63
CA LEU A 194 18.33 -28.76 -17.76
C LEU A 194 16.84 -28.72 -18.16
N MET A 195 16.53 -28.64 -19.45
CA MET A 195 15.16 -28.65 -19.95
C MET A 195 14.46 -29.98 -19.67
N GLU A 196 15.18 -31.10 -19.74
CA GLU A 196 14.64 -32.43 -19.43
C GLU A 196 14.30 -32.56 -17.95
N VAL A 197 15.22 -32.16 -17.06
CA VAL A 197 15.04 -32.26 -15.60
C VAL A 197 13.96 -31.30 -15.10
N THR A 198 13.93 -30.07 -15.61
CA THR A 198 12.97 -29.04 -15.18
C THR A 198 11.61 -29.17 -15.87
N GLY A 199 11.54 -29.87 -17.00
CA GLY A 199 10.36 -29.94 -17.87
C GLY A 199 10.04 -28.63 -18.61
N VAL A 200 10.88 -27.60 -18.48
CA VAL A 200 10.71 -26.29 -19.12
C VAL A 200 11.51 -26.26 -20.41
N LYS A 201 10.88 -25.85 -21.52
CA LYS A 201 11.56 -25.69 -22.81
C LYS A 201 11.82 -24.22 -23.09
N PHE A 202 13.07 -23.85 -23.38
CA PHE A 202 13.46 -22.50 -23.78
C PHE A 202 14.02 -22.50 -25.21
N LYS A 203 13.85 -21.39 -25.94
CA LYS A 203 14.54 -21.19 -27.22
C LYS A 203 15.92 -20.62 -26.94
N MET A 204 16.95 -21.38 -27.29
CA MET A 204 18.35 -20.97 -27.19
C MET A 204 18.75 -20.34 -28.54
N ASP A 205 18.19 -19.18 -28.87
CA ASP A 205 18.60 -18.41 -30.06
C ASP A 205 19.17 -17.04 -29.62
N PRO A 206 20.14 -16.48 -30.37
CA PRO A 206 21.13 -15.51 -29.90
C PRO A 206 20.59 -14.15 -29.49
#